data_AF-A0A536YQH6-F1
#
_entry.id   AF-A0A536YQH6-F1
#
_cell.length_a   1.000
_cell.length_b   1.000
_cell.length_c   1.000
_cell.angle_alpha   90.00
_cell.angle_beta   90.00
_cell.angle_gamma   90.00
#
_symmetry.space_group_name_H-M   'P 1'
#
loop_
_entity.id
_entity.type
_entity.pdbx_description
1 polymer ?
#
loop_
_entity_poly.entity_id
_entity_poly.type
_entity_poly.pdbx_seq_one_letter_code
_entity_poly.pdbx_strand_id
1 'polypeptide(L)'
;MQKLLLFVDKISTWVGQAFSWFIVALTLHVSWEVFSRYVLDHPRAWAFDAMIMMYGTLFMMAGAYTLAKNGHVRGDVIYGFFSPRAQAALDLTLY
;
A
#
# COMPACT_ATOMS: atom_id res chain seq x y z
N MET A 1 20.85 16.41 -12.39
CA MET A 1 19.46 15.92 -12.21
C MET A 1 19.31 14.41 -12.27
N GLN A 2 19.69 13.73 -13.37
CA GLN A 2 19.32 12.33 -13.61
C GLN A 2 19.75 11.34 -12.51
N LYS A 3 20.98 11.46 -11.98
CA LYS A 3 21.46 10.60 -10.89
C LYS A 3 20.64 10.73 -9.60
N LEU A 4 20.11 11.93 -9.33
CA LEU A 4 19.29 12.20 -8.14
C LEU A 4 17.90 11.56 -8.29
N LEU A 5 17.29 11.68 -9.47
CA LEU A 5 15.99 11.06 -9.77
C LEU A 5 16.06 9.52 -9.66
N LEU A 6 17.09 8.91 -10.28
CA LEU A 6 17.29 7.45 -10.20
C LEU A 6 17.56 6.97 -8.77
N PHE A 7 18.21 7.80 -7.95
CA PHE A 7 18.43 7.49 -6.54
C PHE A 7 17.11 7.51 -5.75
N VAL A 8 16.27 8.52 -5.97
CA VAL A 8 14.93 8.62 -5.38
C VAL A 8 14.08 7.42 -5.78
N ASP A 9 14.04 7.06 -7.06
CA ASP A 9 13.28 5.90 -7.55
C ASP A 9 13.73 4.59 -6.90
N LYS A 10 15.04 4.44 -6.70
CA LYS A 10 15.63 3.26 -6.06
C LYS A 10 15.26 3.18 -4.58
N ILE A 11 15.31 4.31 -3.86
CA ILE A 11 14.84 4.38 -2.47
C ILE A 11 13.36 4.05 -2.39
N SER A 12 12.51 4.70 -3.20
CA SER A 12 11.06 4.47 -3.18
C SER A 12 10.71 3.01 -3.46
N THR A 13 11.40 2.39 -4.43
CA THR A 13 11.24 0.97 -4.73
C THR A 13 11.66 0.09 -3.55
N TRP A 14 12.82 0.35 -2.96
CA TRP A 14 13.35 -0.45 -1.87
C TRP A 14 12.48 -0.35 -0.61
N VAL A 15 12.05 0.87 -0.27
CA VAL A 15 11.14 1.13 0.85
C VAL A 15 9.82 0.37 0.63
N GLY A 16 9.19 0.51 -0.54
CA GLY A 16 7.94 -0.19 -0.82
C GLY A 16 8.07 -1.72 -0.72
N GLN A 17 9.19 -2.29 -1.20
CA GLN A 17 9.47 -3.72 -1.07
C GLN A 17 9.70 -4.14 0.39
N ALA A 18 10.40 -3.33 1.18
CA ALA A 18 10.60 -3.60 2.61
C ALA A 18 9.26 -3.65 3.37
N PHE A 19 8.38 -2.68 3.12
CA PHE A 19 7.05 -2.65 3.73
C PHE A 19 6.10 -3.72 3.21
N SER A 20 6.34 -4.30 2.02
CA SER A 20 5.51 -5.40 1.52
C SER A 20 5.51 -6.61 2.46
N TRP A 21 6.60 -6.84 3.21
CA TRP A 21 6.69 -7.89 4.23
C TRP A 21 5.71 -7.74 5.39
N PHE A 22 5.13 -6.54 5.60
CA PHE A 22 4.10 -6.35 6.62
C PHE A 22 2.88 -7.22 6.35
N ILE A 23 2.57 -7.58 5.08
CA ILE A 23 1.45 -8.49 4.80
C ILE A 23 1.68 -9.86 5.44
N VAL A 24 2.90 -10.41 5.31
CA VAL A 24 3.25 -11.72 5.88
C VAL A 24 3.21 -11.64 7.40
N ALA A 25 3.82 -10.61 7.98
CA ALA A 25 3.81 -10.41 9.42
C ALA A 25 2.38 -10.22 9.98
N LEU A 26 1.53 -9.46 9.27
CA LEU A 26 0.14 -9.25 9.63
C LEU A 26 -0.66 -10.55 9.55
N THR A 27 -0.51 -11.34 8.49
CA THR A 27 -1.16 -12.65 8.36
C THR A 27 -0.78 -13.57 9.52
N LEU A 28 0.51 -13.69 9.84
CA LEU A 28 0.97 -14.49 10.96
C LEU A 28 0.41 -13.99 12.30
N HIS A 29 0.38 -12.67 12.49
CA HIS A 29 -0.17 -12.06 13.70
C HIS A 29 -1.66 -12.39 13.87
N VAL A 30 -2.46 -12.20 12.81
CA VAL A 30 -3.90 -12.50 12.82
C VAL A 30 -4.12 -13.98 13.10
N SER A 31 -3.42 -14.88 12.40
CA SER A 31 -3.52 -16.32 12.63
C SER A 31 -3.14 -16.71 14.05
N TRP A 32 -2.06 -16.14 14.60
CA TRP A 32 -1.62 -16.40 15.96
C TRP A 32 -2.61 -15.90 17.00
N GLU A 33 -3.20 -14.71 16.82
CA GLU A 33 -4.19 -14.18 17.76
C GLU A 33 -5.49 -14.99 17.74
N VAL A 34 -5.96 -15.41 16.56
CA VAL A 34 -7.10 -16.32 16.43
C VAL A 34 -6.80 -17.64 17.15
N PHE A 35 -5.64 -18.24 16.92
CA PHE A 35 -5.23 -19.47 17.62
C PHE A 35 -5.16 -19.26 19.15
N SER A 36 -4.48 -18.21 19.60
CA SER A 36 -4.33 -17.89 21.03
C SER A 36 -5.66 -17.69 21.72
N ARG A 37 -6.62 -17.04 21.05
CA ARG A 37 -7.94 -16.77 21.61
C ARG A 37 -8.81 -18.01 21.69
N TYR A 38 -8.85 -18.83 20.64
CA TYR A 38 -9.79 -19.94 20.56
C TYR A 38 -9.23 -21.28 21.06
N VAL A 39 -7.91 -21.46 21.04
CA VAL A 39 -7.26 -22.71 21.44
C VAL A 39 -6.58 -22.57 22.80
N LEU A 40 -5.94 -21.43 23.06
CA LEU A 40 -5.19 -21.21 24.30
C LEU A 40 -5.95 -20.41 25.36
N ASP A 41 -7.15 -19.91 25.04
CA ASP A 41 -7.96 -19.03 25.90
C ASP A 41 -7.18 -17.83 26.47
N HIS A 42 -6.21 -17.32 25.70
CA HIS A 42 -5.31 -16.25 26.14
C HIS A 42 -5.36 -15.06 25.16
N PRO A 43 -6.46 -14.28 25.17
CA PRO A 43 -6.60 -13.11 24.32
C PRO A 43 -5.69 -11.95 24.77
N ARG A 44 -5.22 -11.14 23.81
CA ARG A 44 -4.40 -9.94 24.11
C ARG A 44 -5.12 -8.68 23.66
N ALA A 45 -5.31 -7.74 24.59
CA ALA A 45 -6.03 -6.49 24.31
C ALA A 45 -5.37 -5.65 23.20
N TRP A 46 -4.04 -5.61 23.15
CA TRP A 46 -3.27 -4.79 22.20
C TRP A 46 -3.17 -5.40 20.79
N ALA A 47 -3.52 -6.68 20.62
CA ALA A 47 -3.30 -7.39 19.37
C ALA A 47 -4.08 -6.74 18.21
N PHE A 48 -5.30 -6.28 18.49
CA PHE A 48 -6.13 -5.60 17.50
C PHE A 48 -5.54 -4.26 17.07
N ASP A 49 -5.07 -3.44 18.01
CA ASP A 49 -4.46 -2.15 17.72
C ASP A 49 -3.20 -2.33 16.87
N ALA A 50 -2.36 -3.32 17.20
CA ALA A 50 -1.18 -3.66 16.41
C ALA A 50 -1.53 -4.08 14.98
N MET A 51 -2.57 -4.91 14.80
CA MET A 51 -3.03 -5.33 13.47
C MET A 51 -3.50 -4.13 12.63
N ILE A 52 -4.28 -3.22 13.22
CA ILE A 52 -4.76 -2.01 12.54
C ILE A 52 -3.60 -1.12 12.12
N MET A 53 -2.64 -0.87 13.02
CA MET A 53 -1.49 -0.02 12.72
C MET A 53 -0.61 -0.64 11.62
N MET A 54 -0.38 -1.95 11.67
CA MET A 54 0.37 -2.67 10.62
C MET A 54 -0.36 -2.62 9.28
N TYR A 55 -1.68 -2.85 9.27
CA TYR A 55 -2.49 -2.80 8.06
C TYR A 55 -2.53 -1.39 7.46
N GLY A 56 -2.75 -0.35 8.28
CA GLY A 56 -2.73 1.04 7.83
C GLY A 56 -1.38 1.42 7.24
N THR A 57 -0.28 1.01 7.87
CA THR A 57 1.07 1.23 7.35
C THR A 57 1.27 0.52 6.01
N LEU A 58 0.87 -0.75 5.90
CA LEU A 58 0.95 -1.51 4.66
C LEU A 58 0.14 -0.84 3.54
N PHE A 59 -1.09 -0.42 3.82
CA PHE A 59 -1.98 0.21 2.84
C PHE A 59 -1.37 1.49 2.26
N MET A 60 -0.89 2.40 3.13
CA MET A 60 -0.29 3.66 2.69
C MET A 60 0.97 3.42 1.84
N MET A 61 1.82 2.47 2.26
CA MET A 61 3.07 2.18 1.55
C MET A 61 2.83 1.42 0.24
N ALA A 62 1.84 0.53 0.20
CA ALA A 62 1.45 -0.18 -1.03
C ALA A 62 0.93 0.80 -2.10
N GLY A 63 0.16 1.81 -1.71
CA GLY A 63 -0.27 2.88 -2.62
C GLY A 63 0.90 3.62 -3.26
N ALA A 64 1.83 4.10 -2.43
CA ALA A 64 3.03 4.81 -2.89
C ALA A 64 3.93 3.94 -3.80
N TYR A 65 4.16 2.68 -3.42
CA TYR A 65 4.95 1.74 -4.23
C TYR A 65 4.31 1.44 -5.58
N THR A 66 3.00 1.21 -5.59
CA THR A 66 2.24 0.89 -6.80
C THR A 66 2.22 2.10 -7.76
N LEU A 67 2.09 3.31 -7.23
CA LEU A 67 2.19 4.55 -7.99
C LEU A 67 3.59 4.73 -8.60
N ALA A 68 4.65 4.51 -7.81
CA ALA A 68 6.04 4.60 -8.29
C ALA A 68 6.36 3.58 -9.41
N LYS A 69 5.59 2.49 -9.50
CA LYS A 69 5.71 1.48 -10.57
C LYS A 69 4.73 1.68 -11.73
N ASN A 70 3.96 2.77 -11.73
CA ASN A 70 2.86 2.99 -12.68
C ASN A 70 1.88 1.80 -12.77
N GLY A 71 1.74 1.06 -11.67
CA GLY A 71 0.87 -0.13 -11.58
C GLY A 71 -0.49 0.18 -10.97
N HIS A 72 -0.78 1.45 -10.68
CA HIS A 72 -2.05 1.84 -10.08
C HIS A 72 -3.13 1.73 -11.15
N VAL A 73 -4.10 0.84 -10.95
CA VAL A 73 -5.19 0.63 -11.90
C VAL A 73 -5.94 1.94 -12.08
N ARG A 74 -5.87 2.50 -13.29
CA ARG A 74 -6.62 3.68 -13.66
C ARG A 74 -8.03 3.26 -14.08
N GLY A 75 -9.02 4.09 -13.75
CA GLY A 75 -10.41 3.91 -14.21
C GLY A 75 -10.56 4.27 -15.69
N ASP A 76 -9.84 3.58 -16.57
CA ASP A 76 -9.69 4.00 -17.97
C ASP A 76 -10.96 3.82 -18.81
N VAL A 77 -11.94 3.04 -18.32
CA VAL A 77 -13.20 2.82 -19.03
C VAL A 77 -13.95 4.13 -19.25
N ILE A 78 -14.10 4.95 -18.20
CA ILE A 78 -14.81 6.23 -18.32
C ILE A 78 -13.88 7.32 -18.86
N TYR A 79 -12.62 7.32 -18.44
CA TYR A 79 -11.62 8.29 -18.88
C TYR A 79 -11.40 8.27 -20.40
N GLY A 80 -11.44 7.10 -21.02
CA GLY A 80 -11.32 6.94 -22.47
C GLY A 80 -12.43 7.61 -23.29
N PHE A 81 -13.60 7.88 -22.69
CA PHE A 81 -14.70 8.58 -23.36
C PHE A 81 -14.62 10.11 -23.25
N PHE A 82 -13.67 10.66 -22.49
CA PHE A 82 -13.57 12.09 -22.27
C PHE A 82 -12.82 12.81 -23.40
N SER A 83 -13.19 14.07 -23.65
CA SER A 83 -12.46 14.92 -24.60
C SER A 83 -11.02 15.17 -24.12
N PRO A 84 -10.04 15.42 -25.02
CA PRO A 84 -8.64 15.64 -24.65
C PRO A 84 -8.42 16.72 -23.58
N ARG A 85 -9.27 17.76 -23.57
CA ARG A 85 -9.20 18.83 -22.54
C ARG A 85 -9.66 18.35 -21.16
N ALA A 86 -10.67 17.48 -21.10
CA ALA A 86 -11.15 16.93 -19.84
C ALA A 86 -10.16 15.91 -19.26
N GLN A 87 -9.54 15.09 -20.12
CA GLN A 87 -8.44 14.20 -19.73
C GLN A 87 -7.26 14.98 -19.13
N ALA A 88 -6.80 16.04 -19.82
CA ALA A 88 -5.71 16.88 -19.33
C ALA A 88 -6.05 17.61 -18.01
N ALA A 89 -7.29 18.07 -17.84
CA ALA A 89 -7.74 18.69 -16.59
C ALA A 89 -7.77 17.69 -15.42
N LEU A 90 -8.19 16.45 -15.68
CA LEU A 90 -8.18 15.38 -14.68
C LEU A 90 -6.77 14.96 -14.31
N ASP A 91 -5.90 14.78 -15.29
CA ASP A 91 -4.49 14.46 -15.04
C ASP A 91 -3.82 15.57 -14.20
N LEU A 92 -4.10 16.84 -14.49
CA LEU A 92 -3.57 17.97 -13.71
C LEU A 92 -4.09 18.03 -12.28
N THR A 93 -5.30 17.53 -12.01
CA THR A 93 -5.92 17.60 -10.67
C THR A 93 -5.67 16.36 -9.82
N LEU A 94 -5.40 15.21 -10.44
CA LEU A 94 -5.28 13.92 -9.77
C LEU A 94 -3.84 13.38 -9.66
N TYR A 95 -2.87 13.96 -10.39
CA TYR A 95 -1.44 13.65 -10.31
C TYR A 95 -0.64 14.83 -9.76
#